data_AF-A0A1G8VDD5-F1
#
_entry.id   AF-A0A1G8VDD5-F1
#
_cell.length_a   1.000
_cell.length_b   1.000
_cell.length_c   1.000
_cell.angle_alpha   90.00
_cell.angle_beta   90.00
_cell.angle_gamma   90.00
#
_symmetry.space_group_name_H-M   'P 1'
#
loop_
_entity.id
_entity.type
_entity.pdbx_description
1 polymer ?
#
loop_
_entity_poly.entity_id
_entity_poly.type
_entity_poly.pdbx_seq_one_letter_code
_entity_poly.pdbx_strand_id
1 'polypeptide(L)'
;MLSGSDMKTYKNLSGNSGIKAYQISQQSIRIAFSDGSVYLYNYASNGKRAVEIMKGLAEKGIGLTTYINQEVRDQYAEKLK
;
A
#
# COMPACT_ATOMS: atom_id res chain seq x y z
N MET A 1 -8.11 -13.02 -16.47
CA MET A 1 -8.11 -11.78 -15.65
C MET A 1 -7.92 -12.18 -14.21
N LEU A 2 -6.84 -11.79 -13.55
CA LEU A 2 -6.61 -12.14 -12.15
C LEU A 2 -7.60 -11.33 -11.29
N SER A 3 -8.68 -11.98 -10.87
CA SER A 3 -9.60 -11.48 -9.85
C SER A 3 -8.85 -11.44 -8.53
N GLY A 4 -8.03 -10.42 -8.33
CA GLY A 4 -7.26 -10.25 -7.10
C GLY A 4 -8.20 -9.76 -6.02
N SER A 5 -8.95 -10.65 -5.37
CA SER A 5 -9.67 -10.36 -4.12
C SER A 5 -8.79 -10.57 -2.89
N ASP A 6 -7.65 -11.26 -3.04
CA ASP A 6 -6.80 -11.64 -1.92
C ASP A 6 -5.68 -10.65 -1.68
N MET A 7 -5.59 -10.15 -0.46
CA MET A 7 -4.47 -9.34 0.00
C MET A 7 -3.26 -10.25 0.22
N LYS A 8 -2.11 -9.87 -0.33
CA LYS A 8 -0.84 -10.55 -0.14
C LYS A 8 -0.17 -10.07 1.14
N THR A 9 0.29 -11.01 1.97
CA THR A 9 1.03 -10.70 3.20
C THR A 9 2.29 -9.90 2.89
N TYR A 10 2.47 -8.81 3.62
CA TYR A 10 3.66 -7.97 3.52
C TYR A 10 4.83 -8.68 4.20
N LYS A 11 5.98 -8.77 3.51
CA LYS A 11 7.14 -9.54 4.02
C LYS A 11 7.76 -8.92 5.27
N ASN A 12 7.58 -7.60 5.48
CA ASN A 12 8.13 -6.85 6.60
C ASN A 12 9.62 -7.15 6.86
N LEU A 13 10.46 -7.06 5.82
CA LEU A 13 11.89 -7.42 5.92
C LEU A 13 12.69 -6.53 6.87
N SER A 14 12.19 -5.34 7.20
CA SER A 14 12.78 -4.45 8.21
C SER A 14 12.35 -4.79 9.64
N GLY A 15 11.41 -5.72 9.84
CA GLY A 15 10.83 -6.08 11.14
C GLY A 15 9.89 -5.03 11.75
N ASN A 16 10.06 -3.75 11.41
CA ASN A 16 9.40 -2.62 12.07
C ASN A 16 8.28 -1.95 11.24
N SER A 17 7.60 -2.69 10.37
CA SER A 17 6.46 -2.14 9.60
C SER A 17 5.12 -2.41 10.29
N GLY A 18 4.26 -1.40 10.35
CA GLY A 18 2.85 -1.55 10.72
C GLY A 18 1.97 -2.19 9.63
N ILE A 19 2.52 -2.51 8.46
CA ILE A 19 1.75 -3.08 7.33
C ILE A 19 1.66 -4.60 7.46
N LYS A 20 0.44 -5.13 7.41
CA LYS A 20 0.17 -6.58 7.43
C LYS A 20 0.05 -7.18 6.03
N ALA A 21 -0.67 -6.51 5.14
CA ALA A 21 -0.94 -7.04 3.81
C ALA A 21 -1.20 -5.91 2.81
N TYR A 22 -1.12 -6.25 1.52
CA TYR A 22 -1.38 -5.32 0.44
C TYR A 22 -2.05 -6.01 -0.74
N GLN A 23 -2.76 -5.25 -1.56
CA GLN A 23 -3.38 -5.74 -2.79
C GLN A 23 -3.09 -4.76 -3.92
N ILE A 24 -2.45 -5.25 -4.97
CA ILE A 24 -2.13 -4.46 -6.16
C ILE A 24 -3.27 -4.61 -7.17
N SER A 25 -3.70 -3.49 -7.72
CA SER A 25 -4.59 -3.42 -8.87
C SER A 25 -3.94 -2.58 -9.97
N GLN A 26 -4.55 -2.52 -11.15
CA GLN A 26 -3.95 -1.84 -12.30
C GLN A 26 -3.61 -0.37 -12.00
N GLN A 27 -4.49 0.34 -11.28
CA GLN A 27 -4.35 1.79 -11.02
C GLN A 27 -4.31 2.15 -9.53
N SER A 28 -4.18 1.15 -8.66
CA SER A 28 -4.25 1.37 -7.22
C SER A 28 -3.51 0.30 -6.43
N ILE A 29 -3.33 0.59 -5.15
CA ILE A 29 -2.89 -0.36 -4.13
C ILE A 29 -3.76 -0.16 -2.88
N ARG A 30 -4.24 -1.26 -2.30
CA ARG A 30 -4.82 -1.27 -0.96
C ARG A 30 -3.78 -1.76 0.03
N ILE A 31 -3.72 -1.14 1.20
CA ILE A 31 -2.76 -1.46 2.25
C ILE A 31 -3.53 -1.68 3.54
N ALA A 32 -3.35 -2.86 4.15
CA ALA A 32 -3.89 -3.21 5.45
C ALA A 32 -2.82 -3.03 6.53
N PHE A 33 -3.17 -2.28 7.57
CA PHE A 33 -2.30 -2.01 8.71
C PHE A 33 -2.61 -2.94 9.89
N SER A 34 -1.70 -2.96 10.86
CA SER A 34 -1.76 -3.82 12.04
C SER A 34 -2.94 -3.53 12.96
N ASP A 35 -3.43 -2.28 12.95
CA ASP A 35 -4.62 -1.80 13.65
C ASP A 35 -5.94 -2.24 12.98
N GLY A 36 -5.87 -2.94 11.84
CA GLY A 36 -7.03 -3.42 11.09
C GLY A 36 -7.59 -2.41 10.07
N SER A 37 -7.03 -1.21 10.00
CA SER A 37 -7.41 -0.21 8.99
C SER A 37 -6.91 -0.60 7.61
N VAL A 38 -7.70 -0.21 6.59
CA VAL A 38 -7.34 -0.44 5.19
C VAL A 38 -7.44 0.87 4.42
N TYR A 39 -6.36 1.25 3.76
CA TYR A 39 -6.30 2.47 2.95
C TYR A 39 -6.15 2.15 1.47
N LEU A 40 -6.84 2.93 0.65
CA LEU A 40 -6.72 2.91 -0.81
C LEU A 40 -5.83 4.06 -1.27
N TYR A 41 -4.85 3.73 -2.09
CA TYR A 41 -4.04 4.69 -2.84
C TYR A 41 -4.26 4.45 -4.33
N ASN A 42 -4.60 5.49 -5.09
CA ASN A 42 -4.95 5.36 -6.50
C ASN A 42 -4.32 6.47 -7.35
N TYR A 43 -4.30 6.27 -8.67
CA TYR A 43 -3.70 7.24 -9.58
C TYR A 43 -4.37 8.62 -9.55
N ALA A 44 -5.68 8.68 -9.29
CA ALA A 44 -6.45 9.92 -9.32
C ALA A 44 -6.08 10.85 -8.15
N SER A 45 -5.93 10.31 -6.95
CA SER A 45 -5.64 11.07 -5.73
C SER A 45 -4.14 11.22 -5.46
N ASN A 46 -3.35 10.18 -5.75
CA ASN A 46 -1.93 10.13 -5.38
C ASN A 46 -0.98 10.35 -6.56
N GLY A 47 -1.49 10.31 -7.79
CA GLY A 47 -0.70 10.31 -9.00
C GLY A 47 -0.06 8.95 -9.30
N LYS A 48 0.10 8.68 -10.60
CA LYS A 48 0.66 7.41 -11.11
C LYS A 48 2.03 7.08 -10.51
N ARG A 49 2.93 8.07 -10.44
CA ARG A 49 4.31 7.86 -9.97
C ARG A 49 4.35 7.33 -8.53
N ALA A 50 3.60 7.95 -7.62
CA ALA A 50 3.60 7.55 -6.22
C ALA A 50 3.04 6.12 -6.04
N VAL A 51 1.92 5.82 -6.70
CA VAL A 51 1.30 4.50 -6.63
C VAL A 51 2.21 3.39 -7.19
N GLU A 52 2.91 3.64 -8.30
CA GLU A 52 3.87 2.67 -8.83
C GLU A 52 5.07 2.44 -7.90
N ILE A 53 5.56 3.49 -7.23
CA ILE A 53 6.60 3.35 -6.21
C ILE A 53 6.08 2.49 -5.03
N MET A 54 4.86 2.76 -4.56
CA MET A 54 4.25 1.97 -3.49
C MET A 54 4.12 0.49 -3.85
N LYS A 55 3.66 0.18 -5.07
CA LYS A 55 3.57 -1.20 -5.57
C LYS A 55 4.92 -1.89 -5.54
N GLY A 56 5.98 -1.23 -6.04
CA GLY A 56 7.33 -1.79 -6.03
C GLY A 56 7.87 -2.03 -4.60
N LEU A 57 7.63 -1.11 -3.66
CA LEU A 57 8.02 -1.27 -2.26
C LEU A 57 7.19 -2.37 -1.56
N ALA A 58 5.92 -2.52 -1.92
CA ALA A 58 5.04 -3.58 -1.44
C ALA A 58 5.59 -4.96 -1.80
N GLU A 59 5.97 -5.16 -3.06
CA GLU A 59 6.52 -6.43 -3.56
C GLU A 59 7.92 -6.75 -3.02
N LYS A 60 8.76 -5.72 -2.87
CA LYS A 60 10.06 -5.83 -2.19
C LYS A 60 9.88 -6.24 -0.73
N GLY A 61 8.84 -5.73 -0.07
CA GLY A 61 8.56 -6.05 1.33
C GLY A 61 9.36 -5.22 2.34
N ILE A 62 9.90 -4.08 1.92
CA ILE A 62 10.67 -3.15 2.75
C ILE A 62 10.46 -1.69 2.30
N GLY A 63 10.47 -0.75 3.25
CA GLY A 63 10.49 0.70 2.97
C GLY A 63 9.14 1.34 2.61
N LEU A 64 8.05 0.56 2.50
CA LEU A 64 6.74 1.10 2.11
C LEU A 64 6.19 2.09 3.14
N THR A 65 6.24 1.74 4.43
CA THR A 65 5.77 2.63 5.52
C THR A 65 6.55 3.93 5.57
N THR A 66 7.87 3.87 5.40
CA THR A 66 8.73 5.05 5.36
C THR A 66 8.35 5.96 4.20
N TYR A 67 8.16 5.40 3.01
CA TYR A 67 7.74 6.14 1.82
C TYR A 67 6.38 6.82 2.02
N ILE A 68 5.39 6.09 2.55
CA ILE A 68 4.07 6.66 2.84
C ILE A 68 4.21 7.83 3.81
N ASN A 69 4.93 7.67 4.92
CA ASN A 69 5.08 8.72 5.92
C ASN A 69 5.83 9.96 5.41
N GLN A 70 6.80 9.79 4.51
CA GLN A 70 7.61 10.90 4.00
C GLN A 70 6.91 11.66 2.87
N GLU A 71 6.37 10.92 1.88
CA GLU A 71 5.94 11.48 0.60
C GLU A 71 4.43 11.63 0.49
N VAL A 72 3.65 10.80 1.19
CA VAL A 72 2.18 10.75 1.00
C VAL A 72 1.42 11.24 2.23
N ARG A 73 1.92 10.97 3.44
CA ARG A 73 1.33 11.36 4.73
C ARG A 73 -0.15 11.00 4.77
N ASP A 74 -1.01 12.00 4.95
CA ASP A 74 -2.46 11.85 5.09
C ASP A 74 -3.21 11.88 3.73
N GLN A 75 -2.50 11.93 2.60
CA GLN A 75 -3.12 12.00 1.27
C GLN A 75 -3.63 10.64 0.77
N TYR A 76 -4.26 9.81 1.60
CA TYR A 76 -4.90 8.59 1.11
C TYR A 76 -6.19 8.94 0.34
N ALA A 77 -6.52 8.15 -0.69
CA ALA A 77 -7.73 8.38 -1.48
C ALA A 77 -9.00 8.08 -0.68
N GLU A 78 -8.96 6.99 0.10
CA GLU A 78 -10.10 6.51 0.87
C GLU A 78 -9.62 5.62 2.03
N LYS A 79 -10.28 5.71 3.18
CA LYS A 79 -10.18 4.73 4.27
C LYS A 79 -11.35 3.75 4.13
N LEU A 80 -11.04 2.51 3.80
CA LEU A 80 -12.02 1.46 3.50
C LEU A 80 -12.52 0.73 4.77
N LYS A 81 -11.73 0.76 5.85
CA LYS A 81 -12.04 0.10 7.12
C LYS A 81 -11.36 0.82 8.28
#